data_AF-A0A3P6U2G3-F1
#
_entry.id   AF-A0A3P6U2G3-F1
#
_cell.length_a   1.000
_cell.length_b   1.000
_cell.length_c   1.000
_cell.angle_alpha   90.00
_cell.angle_beta   90.00
_cell.angle_gamma   90.00
#
_symmetry.space_group_name_H-M   'P 1'
#
loop_
_entity.id
_entity.type
_entity.pdbx_description
1 polymer ?
#
loop_
_entity_poly.entity_id
_entity_poly.type
_entity_poly.pdbx_seq_one_letter_code
_entity_poly.pdbx_strand_id
1 'polypeptide(L)'
;MSTDDPEYDEETGLDLFLRLGAPWLMQKTGCPDIDSYLNGGIAKGKLTEFVGNIASGKTQLCLSLIANQLVDDEKEQNKMVYIDTNGSFGSTRLLRMLKSRGVEDENVAKRMLKRVFIARTYDEKDLRNVLSNIQVMKSLYYLKYSTQYYFE
;
A
#
# COMPACT_ATOMS: atom_id res chain seq x y z
N MET A 1 15.92 47.72 -12.77
CA MET A 1 14.99 46.62 -13.11
C MET A 1 15.36 45.48 -12.18
N SER A 2 14.55 45.25 -11.14
CA SER A 2 14.74 44.15 -10.20
C SER A 2 14.38 42.85 -10.91
N THR A 3 15.38 42.01 -11.16
CA THR A 3 15.23 40.65 -11.64
C THR A 3 14.90 39.76 -10.45
N ASP A 4 13.66 39.82 -9.99
CA ASP A 4 13.09 38.82 -9.09
C ASP A 4 12.16 37.93 -9.93
N ASP A 5 12.74 37.25 -10.92
CA ASP A 5 12.04 36.10 -11.49
C ASP A 5 12.07 35.02 -10.40
N PRO A 6 10.91 34.49 -9.96
CA PRO A 6 10.89 33.45 -8.94
C PRO A 6 11.70 32.26 -9.44
N GLU A 7 12.71 31.87 -8.66
CA GLU A 7 13.49 30.66 -8.90
C GLU A 7 12.52 29.48 -8.76
N TYR A 8 12.12 28.91 -9.90
CA TYR A 8 11.28 27.73 -9.93
C TYR A 8 12.18 26.51 -9.69
N ASP A 9 12.06 25.91 -8.51
CA ASP A 9 12.61 24.58 -8.28
C ASP A 9 11.93 23.61 -9.25
N GLU A 10 12.71 22.96 -10.11
CA GLU A 10 12.21 21.87 -10.95
C GLU A 10 11.76 20.71 -10.04
N GLU A 11 10.46 20.43 -10.00
CA GLU A 11 9.89 19.29 -9.28
C GLU A 11 9.05 18.40 -10.19
N THR A 12 8.96 17.11 -9.87
CA THR A 12 8.06 16.21 -10.60
C THR A 12 6.61 16.52 -10.24
N GLY A 13 5.66 16.23 -11.15
CA GLY A 13 4.24 16.39 -10.84
C GLY A 13 3.78 15.56 -9.63
N LEU A 14 4.42 14.41 -9.38
CA LEU A 14 4.17 13.61 -8.18
C LEU A 14 4.60 14.35 -6.91
N ASP A 15 5.79 14.95 -6.92
CA ASP A 15 6.31 15.72 -5.79
C ASP A 15 5.44 16.94 -5.51
N LEU A 16 5.01 17.64 -6.55
CA LEU A 16 4.05 18.74 -6.45
C LEU A 16 2.75 18.28 -5.75
N PHE A 17 2.13 17.19 -6.20
CA PHE A 17 0.89 16.69 -5.57
C PHE A 17 1.09 16.25 -4.12
N LEU A 18 2.22 15.62 -3.80
CA LEU A 18 2.53 15.23 -2.42
C LEU A 18 2.73 16.46 -1.53
N ARG A 19 3.45 17.47 -2.03
CA ARG A 19 3.69 18.75 -1.33
C ARG A 19 2.39 19.53 -1.09
N LEU A 20 1.46 19.48 -2.06
CA LEU A 20 0.12 20.05 -1.92
C LEU A 20 -0.82 19.21 -1.02
N GLY A 21 -0.35 18.08 -0.49
CA GLY A 21 -1.10 17.26 0.46
C GLY A 21 -2.25 16.48 -0.18
N ALA A 22 -2.11 16.08 -1.45
CA ALA A 22 -3.13 15.33 -2.19
C ALA A 22 -3.55 14.04 -1.44
N PRO A 23 -4.75 13.99 -0.83
CA PRO A 23 -5.11 12.92 0.11
C PRO A 23 -5.25 11.55 -0.57
N TRP A 24 -5.63 11.51 -1.85
CA TRP A 24 -5.78 10.26 -2.62
C TRP A 24 -4.45 9.52 -2.86
N LEU A 25 -3.32 10.23 -2.75
CA LEU A 25 -1.98 9.65 -2.82
C LEU A 25 -1.55 9.01 -1.49
N MET A 26 -2.15 9.38 -0.36
CA MET A 26 -1.67 8.97 0.96
C MET A 26 -2.39 7.71 1.48
N GLN A 27 -1.61 6.69 1.83
CA GLN A 27 -2.11 5.44 2.40
C GLN A 27 -1.92 5.46 3.91
N LYS A 28 -3.03 5.65 4.64
CA LYS A 28 -3.06 5.61 6.10
C LYS A 28 -2.60 4.25 6.62
N THR A 29 -1.70 4.28 7.58
CA THR A 29 -1.12 3.11 8.26
C THR A 29 -2.06 2.53 9.32
N GLY A 30 -3.07 3.30 9.72
CA GLY A 30 -3.96 2.97 10.84
C GLY A 30 -3.36 3.29 12.21
N CYS A 31 -2.22 4.00 12.25
CA CYS A 31 -1.65 4.61 13.44
C CYS A 31 -1.63 6.13 13.24
N PRO A 32 -2.51 6.90 13.92
CA PRO A 32 -2.62 8.34 13.71
C PRO A 32 -1.30 9.10 13.90
N ASP A 33 -0.49 8.71 14.89
CA ASP A 33 0.78 9.36 15.16
C ASP A 33 1.80 9.14 14.03
N ILE A 34 1.89 7.92 13.50
CA ILE A 34 2.75 7.61 12.34
C ILE A 34 2.21 8.32 11.09
N ASP A 35 0.90 8.32 10.88
CA ASP A 35 0.30 9.01 9.75
C ASP A 35 0.57 10.52 9.81
N SER A 36 0.54 11.14 11.00
CA SER A 36 0.92 12.53 11.19
C SER A 36 2.40 12.77 10.90
N TYR A 37 3.28 11.88 11.39
CA TYR A 37 4.72 11.97 11.15
C TYR A 37 5.07 11.82 9.65
N LEU A 38 4.28 11.05 8.90
CA LEU A 38 4.43 10.86 7.45
C LEU A 38 3.58 11.84 6.62
N ASN A 39 3.20 13.00 7.17
CA ASN A 39 2.43 14.03 6.47
C ASN A 39 1.14 13.51 5.81
N GLY A 40 0.48 12.54 6.45
CA GLY A 40 -0.78 11.97 5.99
C GLY A 40 -0.75 10.47 5.73
N GLY A 41 0.41 9.81 5.77
CA GLY A 41 0.55 8.36 5.59
C GLY A 41 1.63 7.99 4.56
N ILE A 42 1.55 6.78 4.00
CA ILE A 42 2.53 6.29 3.02
C ILE A 42 2.15 6.77 1.61
N ALA A 43 3.05 7.48 0.94
CA ALA A 43 2.81 8.04 -0.40
C ALA A 43 2.76 6.94 -1.49
N LYS A 44 1.68 6.91 -2.27
CA LYS A 44 1.59 6.13 -3.51
C LYS A 44 2.64 6.61 -4.52
N GLY A 45 3.21 5.67 -5.28
CA GLY A 45 4.20 5.98 -6.31
C GLY A 45 5.62 6.20 -5.78
N LYS A 46 5.83 6.17 -4.45
CA LYS A 46 7.16 6.20 -3.82
C LYS A 46 7.45 4.92 -3.06
N LEU A 47 8.72 4.52 -3.04
CA LEU A 47 9.21 3.46 -2.17
C LEU A 47 9.43 4.06 -0.76
N THR A 48 8.80 3.45 0.25
CA THR A 48 8.97 3.85 1.66
C THR A 48 9.61 2.70 2.42
N GLU A 49 10.74 2.96 3.07
CA GLU A 49 11.47 1.97 3.86
C GLU A 49 11.35 2.27 5.36
N PHE A 50 10.97 1.25 6.14
CA PHE A 50 10.99 1.32 7.61
C PHE A 50 12.11 0.44 8.15
N VAL A 51 13.15 1.06 8.71
CA VAL A 51 14.34 0.38 9.25
C VAL A 51 14.28 0.35 10.78
N GLY A 52 14.78 -0.73 11.39
CA GLY A 52 14.91 -0.82 12.85
C GLY A 52 15.23 -2.23 13.32
N ASN A 53 15.43 -2.40 14.62
CA ASN A 53 15.78 -3.69 15.24
C ASN A 53 14.67 -4.75 15.13
N ILE A 54 15.00 -6.02 15.32
CA ILE A 54 13.98 -7.08 15.48
C ILE A 54 13.00 -6.66 16.59
N ALA A 55 11.71 -6.99 16.42
CA ALA A 55 10.63 -6.61 17.33
C ALA A 55 10.34 -5.09 17.46
N SER A 56 10.94 -4.22 16.64
CA SER A 56 10.63 -2.78 16.61
C SER A 56 9.25 -2.42 16.01
N GLY A 57 8.40 -3.40 15.72
CA GLY A 57 7.06 -3.18 15.18
C GLY A 57 6.92 -3.13 13.65
N LYS A 58 8.00 -3.25 12.86
CA LYS A 58 7.94 -3.19 11.37
C LYS A 58 6.88 -4.10 10.75
N THR A 59 6.89 -5.39 11.08
CA THR A 59 5.89 -6.36 10.60
C THR A 59 4.47 -5.97 11.04
N GLN A 60 4.31 -5.44 12.25
CA GLN A 60 3.00 -4.99 12.75
C GLN A 60 2.51 -3.77 11.98
N LEU A 61 3.40 -2.84 11.64
CA LEU A 61 3.06 -1.68 10.80
C LEU A 61 2.59 -2.12 9.41
N CYS A 62 3.27 -3.08 8.77
CA CYS A 62 2.83 -3.64 7.49
C CYS A 62 1.43 -4.29 7.59
N LEU A 63 1.18 -5.08 8.63
CA LEU A 63 -0.15 -5.71 8.84
C LEU A 63 -1.23 -4.66 9.15
N SER A 64 -0.88 -3.62 9.91
CA SER A 64 -1.78 -2.51 10.23
C SER A 64 -2.15 -1.73 8.97
N LEU A 65 -1.18 -1.41 8.13
CA LEU A 65 -1.41 -0.78 6.83
C LEU A 65 -2.39 -1.62 6.01
N ILE A 66 -2.15 -2.92 5.87
CA ILE A 66 -3.03 -3.83 5.12
C ILE A 66 -4.45 -3.80 5.69
N ALA A 67 -4.60 -4.00 6.99
CA ALA A 67 -5.92 -3.99 7.61
C ALA A 67 -6.63 -2.64 7.42
N ASN A 68 -5.90 -1.53 7.46
CA ASN A 68 -6.47 -0.20 7.22
C ASN A 68 -6.93 -0.02 5.76
N GLN A 69 -6.19 -0.56 4.79
CA GLN A 69 -6.59 -0.58 3.38
C GLN A 69 -7.76 -1.53 3.09
N LEU A 70 -7.94 -2.58 3.92
CA LEU A 70 -9.02 -3.56 3.75
C LEU A 70 -10.38 -3.01 4.17
N VAL A 71 -10.43 -2.20 5.24
CA VAL A 71 -11.66 -1.60 5.78
C VAL A 71 -12.08 -0.29 5.11
N ASP A 72 -11.27 0.20 4.17
CA ASP A 72 -11.54 1.40 3.39
C ASP A 72 -12.40 1.01 2.17
N ASP A 73 -13.68 1.35 2.20
CA ASP A 73 -14.67 0.96 1.19
C ASP A 73 -14.36 1.55 -0.19
N GLU A 74 -13.77 2.74 -0.26
CA GLU A 74 -13.31 3.35 -1.52
C GLU A 74 -12.18 2.54 -2.18
N LYS A 75 -11.59 1.60 -1.44
CA LYS A 75 -10.48 0.75 -1.85
C LYS A 75 -10.88 -0.72 -1.93
N GLU A 76 -12.16 -1.04 -2.02
CA GLU A 76 -12.62 -2.43 -2.07
C GLU A 76 -12.01 -3.21 -3.25
N GLN A 77 -11.72 -2.53 -4.36
CA GLN A 77 -11.10 -3.14 -5.55
C GLN A 77 -9.58 -3.35 -5.41
N ASN A 78 -8.95 -2.75 -4.38
CA ASN A 78 -7.50 -2.82 -4.22
C ASN A 78 -7.07 -4.19 -3.73
N LYS A 79 -6.13 -4.77 -4.49
CA LYS A 79 -5.41 -5.99 -4.12
C LYS A 79 -4.07 -5.62 -3.49
N MET A 80 -3.67 -6.37 -2.49
CA MET A 80 -2.42 -6.16 -1.77
C MET A 80 -1.54 -7.39 -1.88
N VAL A 81 -0.25 -7.18 -2.08
CA VAL A 81 0.74 -8.26 -2.08
C VAL A 81 1.65 -8.08 -0.88
N TYR A 82 1.72 -9.09 -0.02
CA TYR A 82 2.66 -9.17 1.08
C TYR A 82 3.75 -10.19 0.72
N ILE A 83 4.98 -9.71 0.56
CA ILE A 83 6.13 -10.57 0.30
C ILE A 83 6.78 -10.92 1.64
N ASP A 84 6.74 -12.20 2.02
CA ASP A 84 7.25 -12.71 3.29
C ASP A 84 8.61 -13.39 3.10
N THR A 85 9.68 -12.72 3.55
CA THR A 85 11.06 -13.20 3.44
C THR A 85 11.51 -14.06 4.62
N ASN A 86 10.77 -14.05 5.74
CA ASN A 86 11.20 -14.70 6.98
C ASN A 86 10.10 -15.56 7.63
N GLY A 87 8.94 -15.72 6.99
CA GLY A 87 7.83 -16.51 7.51
C GLY A 87 7.09 -15.82 8.66
N SER A 88 7.19 -14.49 8.78
CA SER A 88 6.60 -13.74 9.91
C SER A 88 5.13 -13.41 9.72
N PHE A 89 4.59 -13.59 8.50
CA PHE A 89 3.19 -13.30 8.23
C PHE A 89 2.27 -14.22 9.03
N GLY A 90 1.25 -13.64 9.68
CA GLY A 90 0.24 -14.39 10.42
C GLY A 90 -1.16 -13.91 10.08
N SER A 91 -1.93 -14.72 9.35
CA SER A 91 -3.32 -14.43 8.97
C SER A 91 -4.20 -14.16 10.19
N THR A 92 -3.99 -14.89 11.29
CA THR A 92 -4.70 -14.66 12.57
C THR A 92 -4.41 -13.28 13.16
N ARG A 93 -3.20 -12.73 12.99
CA ARG A 93 -2.87 -11.37 13.45
C ARG A 93 -3.60 -10.33 12.61
N LEU A 94 -3.61 -10.52 11.29
CA LEU A 94 -4.34 -9.64 10.38
C LEU A 94 -5.85 -9.66 10.67
N LEU A 95 -6.44 -10.84 10.90
CA LEU A 95 -7.84 -10.97 11.29
C LEU A 95 -8.14 -10.25 12.61
N ARG A 96 -7.27 -10.35 13.61
CA ARG A 96 -7.43 -9.59 14.88
C ARG A 96 -7.41 -8.09 14.64
N MET A 97 -6.53 -7.61 13.77
CA MET A 97 -6.44 -6.20 13.37
C MET A 97 -7.66 -5.70 12.58
N LEU A 98 -8.35 -6.57 11.83
CA LEU A 98 -9.63 -6.24 11.21
C LEU A 98 -10.75 -6.14 12.25
N LYS A 99 -10.80 -7.10 13.17
CA LYS A 99 -11.78 -7.07 14.27
C LYS A 99 -11.64 -5.83 15.14
N SER A 100 -10.41 -5.40 15.46
CA SER A 100 -10.17 -4.16 16.20
C SER A 100 -10.58 -2.88 15.44
N ARG A 101 -10.86 -2.99 14.13
CA ARG A 101 -11.37 -1.91 13.28
C ARG A 101 -12.87 -2.03 13.00
N GLY A 102 -13.60 -2.86 13.76
CA GLY A 102 -15.05 -3.01 13.65
C GLY A 102 -15.53 -4.08 12.65
N VAL A 103 -14.63 -4.89 12.08
CA VAL A 103 -15.02 -6.00 11.20
C VAL A 103 -15.40 -7.22 12.04
N GLU A 104 -16.67 -7.31 12.42
CA GLU A 104 -17.19 -8.40 13.26
C GLU A 104 -17.66 -9.61 12.46
N ASP A 105 -18.27 -9.39 11.29
CA ASP A 105 -18.79 -10.45 10.42
C ASP A 105 -17.66 -11.27 9.78
N GLU A 106 -17.66 -12.58 10.02
CA GLU A 106 -16.61 -13.48 9.52
C GLU A 106 -16.62 -13.62 7.99
N ASN A 107 -17.78 -13.55 7.34
CA ASN A 107 -17.88 -13.60 5.89
C ASN A 107 -17.32 -12.33 5.26
N VAL A 108 -17.59 -11.16 5.86
CA VAL A 108 -16.96 -9.88 5.47
C VAL A 108 -15.44 -9.98 5.62
N ALA A 109 -14.96 -10.41 6.78
CA ALA A 109 -13.53 -10.58 7.02
C ALA A 109 -12.88 -11.54 6.02
N LYS A 110 -13.52 -12.68 5.72
CA LYS A 110 -13.06 -13.64 4.70
C LYS A 110 -12.98 -13.00 3.31
N ARG A 111 -13.97 -12.19 2.91
CA ARG A 111 -13.93 -11.46 1.62
C ARG A 111 -12.78 -10.46 1.57
N MET A 112 -12.56 -9.70 2.64
CA MET A 112 -11.43 -8.77 2.75
C MET A 112 -10.09 -9.49 2.67
N LEU A 113 -9.90 -10.57 3.43
CA LEU A 113 -8.65 -11.34 3.44
C LEU A 113 -8.30 -11.94 2.07
N LYS A 114 -9.29 -12.28 1.23
CA LYS A 114 -9.06 -12.74 -0.15
C LYS A 114 -8.38 -11.70 -1.05
N ARG A 115 -8.36 -10.41 -0.66
CA ARG A 115 -7.66 -9.36 -1.40
C ARG A 115 -6.16 -9.30 -1.10
N VAL A 116 -5.68 -10.07 -0.12
CA VAL A 116 -4.27 -10.09 0.29
C VAL A 116 -3.60 -11.35 -0.23
N PHE A 117 -2.68 -11.17 -1.17
CA PHE A 117 -1.85 -12.22 -1.74
C PHE A 117 -0.55 -12.31 -0.96
N ILE A 118 -0.23 -13.50 -0.46
CA ILE A 118 0.99 -13.73 0.30
C ILE A 118 1.95 -14.50 -0.59
N ALA A 119 3.13 -13.93 -0.80
CA ALA A 119 4.21 -14.57 -1.56
C ALA A 119 5.38 -14.81 -0.62
N ARG A 120 5.72 -16.08 -0.39
CA ARG A 120 6.89 -16.43 0.42
C ARG A 120 8.11 -16.55 -0.48
N THR A 121 9.22 -15.97 -0.07
CA THR A 121 10.49 -15.96 -0.82
C THR A 121 11.61 -16.46 0.08
N TYR A 122 12.41 -17.40 -0.39
CA TYR A 122 13.53 -17.96 0.38
C TYR A 122 14.89 -17.43 -0.09
N ASP A 123 14.95 -17.00 -1.34
CA ASP A 123 16.15 -16.44 -1.94
C ASP A 123 15.81 -15.26 -2.89
N GLU A 124 16.87 -14.72 -3.49
CA GLU A 124 16.78 -13.61 -4.42
C GLU A 124 16.03 -13.98 -5.72
N LYS A 125 16.13 -15.24 -6.17
CA LYS A 125 15.46 -15.73 -7.38
C LYS A 125 13.95 -15.79 -7.17
N ASP A 126 13.50 -16.29 -6.02
CA ASP A 126 12.09 -16.27 -5.63
C ASP A 126 11.54 -14.84 -5.61
N LEU A 127 12.27 -13.91 -4.99
CA LEU A 127 11.86 -12.50 -4.95
C LEU A 127 11.72 -11.91 -6.35
N ARG A 128 12.69 -12.14 -7.24
CA ARG A 128 12.61 -11.68 -8.65
C ARG A 128 11.43 -12.27 -9.39
N ASN A 129 11.13 -13.55 -9.17
CA ASN A 129 9.99 -14.21 -9.79
C ASN A 129 8.66 -13.60 -9.32
N VAL A 130 8.53 -13.36 -8.01
CA VAL A 130 7.34 -12.71 -7.44
C VAL A 130 7.16 -11.31 -8.01
N LEU A 131 8.22 -10.50 -8.05
CA LEU A 131 8.16 -9.15 -8.61
C LEU A 131 7.78 -9.14 -10.10
N SER A 132 8.35 -10.04 -10.90
CA SER A 132 8.00 -10.20 -12.31
C SER A 132 6.52 -10.57 -12.50
N ASN A 133 6.00 -11.50 -11.69
CA ASN A 133 4.60 -11.89 -11.76
C ASN A 133 3.65 -10.74 -11.40
N ILE A 134 4.01 -9.90 -10.43
CA ILE A 134 3.22 -8.71 -10.07
C ILE A 134 3.16 -7.73 -11.24
N GLN A 135 4.27 -7.52 -11.96
CA GLN A 135 4.29 -6.65 -13.14
C GLN A 135 3.35 -7.16 -14.24
N VAL A 136 3.38 -8.46 -14.55
CA VAL A 136 2.50 -9.08 -15.54
C VAL A 136 1.03 -8.93 -15.15
N MET A 137 0.69 -9.20 -13.89
CA MET A 137 -0.68 -9.02 -13.38
C MET A 137 -1.17 -7.58 -13.55
N LYS A 138 -0.30 -6.60 -13.29
CA LYS A 138 -0.61 -5.18 -13.46
C LYS A 138 -0.91 -4.86 -14.93
N SER A 139 -0.08 -5.36 -15.86
CA SER A 139 -0.28 -5.17 -17.31
C SER A 139 -1.60 -5.77 -17.79
N LEU A 140 -1.93 -6.99 -17.38
CA LEU A 140 -3.21 -7.64 -17.72
C LEU A 140 -4.41 -6.87 -17.15
N TYR A 141 -4.27 -6.33 -15.94
CA TYR A 141 -5.31 -5.50 -15.33
C TYR A 141 -5.52 -4.22 -16.15
N TYR A 142 -4.46 -3.46 -16.49
CA TYR A 142 -4.61 -2.27 -17.33
C TYR A 142 -5.23 -2.57 -18.70
N LEU A 143 -4.87 -3.68 -19.34
CA LEU A 143 -5.46 -4.09 -20.63
C LEU A 143 -6.96 -4.39 -20.52
N LYS A 144 -7.39 -5.03 -19.42
CA LYS A 144 -8.81 -5.32 -19.17
C LYS A 144 -9.64 -4.05 -18.96
N TYR A 145 -9.08 -3.06 -18.25
CA TYR A 145 -9.79 -1.81 -18.00
C TYR A 145 -9.74 -0.88 -19.21
N SER A 146 -8.64 -0.84 -19.98
CA SER A 146 -8.57 -0.01 -21.19
C SER A 146 -9.53 -0.48 -22.28
N THR A 147 -9.79 -1.79 -22.41
CA THR A 147 -10.76 -2.33 -23.37
C THR A 147 -12.23 -2.08 -22.98
N GLN A 148 -12.53 -1.81 -21.70
CA GLN A 148 -13.88 -1.44 -21.27
C GLN A 148 -14.27 0.00 -21.64
N TYR A 149 -13.32 0.89 -21.94
CA TYR A 149 -13.58 2.28 -22.34
C TYR A 149 -13.79 2.49 -23.85
N TYR A 150 -13.68 1.44 -24.67
CA TYR A 150 -13.85 1.54 -26.14
C TYR A 150 -15.17 0.93 -26.66
N PHE A 151 -16.08 0.53 -25.77
CA PHE A 151 -17.40 -0.03 -26.11
C PHE A 151 -18.56 0.74 -25.44
N GLU A 152 -18.44 2.06 -25.36
CA GLU A 152 -19.58 2.97 -25.16
C GLU A 152 -19.69 3.95 -26.33
#